data_AF-J9FPD3-F1
#
_entry.id   AF-J9FPD3-F1
#
_cell.length_a   1.000
_cell.length_b   1.000
_cell.length_c   1.000
_cell.angle_alpha   90.00
_cell.angle_beta   90.00
_cell.angle_gamma   90.00
#
_symmetry.space_group_name_H-M   'P 1'
#
loop_
_entity.id
_entity.type
_entity.pdbx_description
1 polymer ?
#
loop_
_entity_poly.entity_id
_entity_poly.type
_entity_poly.pdbx_seq_one_letter_code
_entity_poly.pdbx_strand_id
1 'polypeptide(L)'
;MLFLFSACNTITESLEPCGHVLTFRYDYNMKFVDAFPQEVKKIDVYIFDEDNRYITTLTEERQPGDGALSIPLRLPEGKYHFIVWAGLYSRSYDF
;
A
#
# COMPACT_ATOMS: atom_id res chain seq x y z
N MET A 1 -5.33 24.98 -28.12
CA MET A 1 -4.46 23.80 -27.91
C MET A 1 -4.50 23.48 -26.44
N LEU A 2 -5.21 22.42 -26.03
CA LEU A 2 -5.23 21.98 -24.63
C LEU A 2 -3.90 21.26 -24.37
N PHE A 3 -3.01 21.83 -23.56
CA PHE A 3 -1.87 21.07 -23.04
C PHE A 3 -2.40 20.11 -21.98
N LEU A 4 -2.46 18.82 -22.31
CA LEU A 4 -2.66 17.75 -21.35
C LEU A 4 -1.36 17.62 -20.55
N PHE A 5 -1.28 18.30 -19.42
CA PHE A 5 -0.15 18.17 -18.49
C PHE A 5 -0.31 16.84 -17.73
N SER A 6 0.47 15.83 -18.11
CA SER A 6 0.61 14.59 -17.34
C SER A 6 1.76 14.73 -16.34
N ALA A 7 1.60 14.17 -15.13
CA ALA A 7 2.64 14.19 -14.09
C ALA A 7 3.76 13.17 -14.35
N CYS A 8 3.45 12.09 -15.06
CA CYS A 8 4.38 11.03 -15.48
C CYS A 8 3.97 10.52 -16.86
N ASN A 9 4.88 9.86 -17.58
CA ASN A 9 4.54 9.16 -18.81
C ASN A 9 5.46 7.94 -18.96
N THR A 10 4.93 6.83 -19.47
CA THR A 10 5.72 5.63 -19.78
C THR A 10 6.11 5.54 -21.26
N ILE A 11 5.59 6.44 -22.11
CA ILE A 11 5.79 6.44 -23.57
C ILE A 11 6.86 7.45 -24.02
N THR A 12 6.98 8.60 -23.35
CA THR A 12 7.88 9.69 -23.75
C THR A 12 8.95 9.94 -22.70
N GLU A 13 10.20 10.12 -23.11
CA GLU A 13 11.36 10.33 -22.20
C GLU A 13 11.36 11.68 -21.47
N SER A 14 10.42 12.58 -21.76
CA SER A 14 10.35 13.90 -21.12
C SER A 14 9.89 13.88 -19.66
N LEU A 15 9.35 12.75 -19.19
CA LEU A 15 8.80 12.57 -17.85
C LEU A 15 9.28 11.22 -17.29
N GLU A 16 9.40 11.13 -15.96
CA GLU A 16 9.74 9.87 -15.30
C GLU A 16 8.62 8.82 -15.47
N PRO A 17 8.95 7.52 -15.48
CA PRO A 17 7.96 6.45 -15.51
C PRO A 17 6.99 6.55 -14.33
N CYS A 18 5.72 6.24 -14.57
CA CYS A 18 4.70 6.26 -13.51
C CYS A 18 4.98 5.18 -12.45
N GLY A 19 5.29 5.61 -11.23
CA GLY A 19 5.36 4.74 -10.05
C GLY A 19 4.02 4.66 -9.32
N HIS A 20 3.70 3.48 -8.80
CA HIS A 20 2.53 3.28 -7.95
C HIS A 20 2.97 3.03 -6.51
N VAL A 21 2.22 3.57 -5.55
CA VAL A 21 2.48 3.40 -4.11
C VAL A 21 1.19 3.04 -3.39
N LEU A 22 1.28 2.16 -2.40
CA LEU A 22 0.22 1.95 -1.42
C LEU A 22 0.47 2.83 -0.21
N THR A 23 -0.50 3.67 0.13
CA THR A 23 -0.53 4.44 1.37
C THR A 23 -1.66 3.93 2.25
N PHE A 24 -1.42 3.93 3.55
CA PHE A 24 -2.35 3.35 4.52
C PHE A 24 -2.84 4.43 5.47
N ARG A 25 -4.12 4.36 5.79
CA ARG A 25 -4.78 5.27 6.74
C ARG A 25 -5.71 4.48 7.63
N TYR A 26 -5.71 4.80 8.92
CA TYR A 26 -6.60 4.23 9.91
C TYR A 26 -7.34 5.36 10.62
N ASP A 27 -8.29 5.95 9.90
CA ASP A 27 -9.12 7.09 10.33
C ASP A 27 -10.54 6.68 10.72
N TYR A 28 -10.95 5.44 10.42
CA TYR A 28 -12.24 4.88 10.82
C TYR A 28 -12.22 4.42 12.28
N ASN A 29 -12.17 5.40 13.18
CA ASN A 29 -12.12 5.20 14.62
C ASN A 29 -12.85 6.34 15.35
N MET A 30 -13.07 6.20 16.66
CA MET A 30 -13.81 7.18 17.47
C MET A 30 -13.05 8.50 17.72
N LYS A 31 -11.76 8.58 17.38
CA LYS A 31 -10.94 9.79 17.52
C LYS A 31 -11.01 10.69 16.28
N PHE A 32 -11.56 10.20 15.16
CA PHE A 32 -11.66 10.92 13.89
C PHE A 32 -10.33 11.47 13.37
N VAL A 33 -9.22 10.78 13.67
CA VAL A 33 -7.87 11.10 13.22
C VAL A 33 -7.20 9.86 12.67
N ASP A 34 -6.22 10.03 11.78
CA ASP A 34 -5.40 8.91 11.32
C ASP A 34 -4.55 8.37 12.47
N ALA A 35 -4.94 7.21 12.99
CA ALA A 35 -4.25 6.52 14.06
C ALA A 35 -3.19 5.53 13.52
N PHE A 36 -3.04 5.40 12.20
CA PHE A 36 -2.12 4.43 11.58
C PHE A 36 -0.69 4.52 12.14
N PRO A 37 -0.05 5.71 12.23
CA PRO A 37 1.33 5.79 12.72
C PRO A 37 1.53 5.32 14.16
N GLN A 38 0.48 5.34 14.98
CA GLN A 38 0.54 5.03 16.41
C GLN A 38 0.07 3.61 16.73
N GLU A 39 -0.97 3.14 16.04
CA GLU A 39 -1.67 1.91 16.40
C GLU A 39 -1.28 0.72 15.51
N VAL A 40 -0.75 0.95 14.30
CA VAL A 40 -0.36 -0.12 13.37
C VAL A 40 1.16 -0.32 13.37
N LYS A 41 1.60 -1.45 13.95
CA LYS A 41 3.01 -1.83 14.08
C LYS A 41 3.47 -2.90 13.10
N LYS A 42 2.54 -3.60 12.46
CA LYS A 42 2.81 -4.61 11.46
C LYS A 42 1.71 -4.59 10.41
N ILE A 43 2.09 -4.75 9.15
CA ILE A 43 1.17 -4.86 8.03
C ILE A 43 1.62 -5.97 7.09
N ASP A 44 0.67 -6.79 6.66
CA ASP A 44 0.84 -7.82 5.65
C ASP A 44 -0.07 -7.47 4.47
N VAL A 45 0.52 -7.25 3.30
CA VAL A 45 -0.17 -6.91 2.05
C VAL A 45 -0.14 -8.11 1.13
N TYR A 46 -1.26 -8.79 1.02
CA TYR A 46 -1.47 -9.90 0.08
C TYR A 46 -1.87 -9.34 -1.27
N ILE A 47 -1.13 -9.71 -2.31
CA ILE A 47 -1.29 -9.21 -3.67
C ILE A 47 -1.81 -10.35 -4.55
N PHE A 48 -2.90 -10.08 -5.25
CA PHE A 48 -3.54 -11.01 -6.18
C PHE A 48 -3.63 -10.39 -7.57
N ASP A 49 -3.59 -11.22 -8.62
CA ASP A 49 -3.86 -10.80 -10.00
C ASP A 49 -5.36 -10.51 -10.23
N GLU A 50 -5.72 -10.10 -11.44
CA GLU A 50 -7.11 -9.82 -11.86
C GLU A 50 -8.05 -11.03 -11.69
N ASP A 51 -7.51 -12.26 -11.73
CA ASP A 51 -8.26 -13.51 -11.57
C ASP A 51 -8.31 -13.99 -10.10
N ASN A 52 -7.89 -13.16 -9.14
CA ASN A 52 -7.78 -13.47 -7.71
C ASN A 52 -6.77 -14.59 -7.40
N ARG A 53 -5.76 -14.83 -8.25
CA ARG A 53 -4.66 -15.74 -7.94
C ARG A 53 -3.60 -15.01 -7.11
N TYR A 54 -3.17 -15.67 -6.04
CA TYR A 54 -2.11 -15.15 -5.18
C TYR A 54 -0.80 -14.98 -5.96
N ILE A 55 -0.20 -13.79 -5.85
CA ILE A 55 1.12 -13.48 -6.42
C ILE A 55 2.17 -13.52 -5.32
N THR A 56 2.01 -12.68 -4.29
CA THR A 56 2.99 -12.51 -3.23
C THR A 56 2.38 -11.82 -2.00
N THR A 57 3.15 -11.81 -0.91
CA THR A 57 2.87 -11.05 0.30
C THR A 57 4.03 -10.10 0.57
N LEU A 58 3.74 -8.85 0.86
CA LEU A 58 4.71 -7.88 1.38
C LEU A 58 4.44 -7.68 2.87
N THR A 59 5.46 -7.79 3.71
CA THR A 59 5.34 -7.61 5.16
C THR A 59 6.24 -6.46 5.59
N GLU A 60 5.67 -5.52 6.34
CA GLU A 60 6.42 -4.41 6.96
C GLU A 60 6.12 -4.38 8.47
N GLU A 61 7.18 -4.27 9.27
CA GLU A 61 7.11 -4.08 10.73
C GLU A 61 7.71 -2.72 11.09
N ARG A 62 7.07 -2.00 12.01
CA ARG A 62 7.38 -0.60 12.34
C ARG A 62 7.21 -0.31 13.82
N GLN A 63 7.85 0.77 14.29
CA GLN A 63 7.66 1.30 15.64
C GLN A 63 6.54 2.35 15.68
N PRO A 64 5.84 2.50 16.81
CA PRO A 64 4.89 3.60 16.99
C PRO A 64 5.57 4.95 16.81
N GLY A 65 4.99 5.80 15.97
CA GLY A 65 5.52 7.12 15.67
C GLY A 65 6.34 7.22 14.39
N ASP A 66 6.58 6.12 13.66
CA ASP A 66 7.29 6.09 12.37
C ASP A 66 6.57 6.83 11.22
N GLY A 67 5.53 7.61 11.52
CA GLY A 67 4.77 8.38 10.55
C GLY A 67 3.96 7.53 9.57
N ALA A 68 3.62 8.12 8.42
CA ALA A 68 2.92 7.45 7.34
C ALA A 68 3.79 6.35 6.71
N LEU A 69 3.16 5.30 6.18
CA LEU A 69 3.83 4.27 5.39
C LEU A 69 3.40 4.38 3.93
N SER A 70 4.38 4.39 3.03
CA SER A 70 4.19 4.30 1.58
C SER A 70 5.01 3.14 1.05
N ILE A 71 4.36 2.11 0.51
CA ILE A 71 5.04 0.96 -0.09
C ILE A 71 5.03 1.13 -1.62
N PRO A 72 6.19 1.27 -2.28
CA PRO A 72 6.26 1.32 -3.74
C PRO A 72 5.93 -0.04 -4.35
N LEU A 73 4.98 -0.06 -5.28
CA LEU A 73 4.58 -1.25 -6.02
C LEU A 73 5.48 -1.44 -7.23
N ARG A 74 6.34 -2.46 -7.17
CA ARG A 74 7.17 -2.91 -8.30
C ARG A 74 6.51 -4.09 -8.99
N LEU A 75 5.33 -3.85 -9.54
CA LEU A 75 4.53 -4.85 -10.25
C LEU A 75 4.52 -4.55 -11.76
N PRO A 76 4.47 -5.57 -12.63
CA PRO A 76 4.18 -5.37 -14.04
C PRO A 76 2.85 -4.61 -14.25
N GLU A 77 2.68 -4.00 -15.42
CA GLU A 77 1.41 -3.40 -15.80
C GLU A 77 0.28 -4.44 -15.71
N GLY A 78 -0.82 -4.07 -15.06
CA GLY A 78 -1.96 -4.97 -14.87
C GLY A 78 -2.94 -4.46 -13.82
N LYS A 79 -4.01 -5.23 -13.61
CA LYS A 79 -4.95 -5.00 -12.51
C LYS A 79 -4.67 -5.99 -11.39
N TYR A 80 -4.81 -5.50 -10.16
CA TYR A 80 -4.47 -6.26 -8.97
C TYR A 80 -5.53 -6.05 -7.89
N HIS A 81 -5.70 -7.07 -7.05
CA HIS A 81 -6.44 -6.97 -5.81
C HIS A 81 -5.46 -7.00 -4.64
N PHE A 82 -5.66 -6.11 -3.67
CA PHE A 82 -4.83 -6.00 -2.48
C PHE A 82 -5.69 -6.29 -1.25
N ILE A 83 -5.26 -7.24 -0.43
CA ILE A 83 -5.83 -7.47 0.90
C ILE A 83 -4.77 -7.08 1.92
N VAL A 84 -5.15 -6.25 2.88
CA VAL A 84 -4.22 -5.68 3.85
C VAL A 84 -4.63 -6.14 5.24
N TRP A 85 -3.72 -6.79 5.95
CA TRP A 85 -3.91 -7.18 7.34
C TRP A 85 -2.96 -6.41 8.25
N ALA A 86 -3.49 -5.57 9.13
CA ALA A 86 -2.71 -4.88 10.15
C ALA A 86 -2.71 -5.68 11.47
N GLY A 87 -1.54 -5.93 12.05
CA GLY A 87 -1.41 -6.59 13.36
C GLY A 87 -1.54 -8.12 13.35
N LEU A 88 -1.18 -8.80 12.25
CA LEU A 88 -1.14 -10.26 12.20
C LEU A 88 0.17 -10.78 12.82
N TYR A 89 0.07 -11.33 14.03
CA TYR A 89 1.19 -11.94 14.74
C TYR A 89 0.98 -13.45 14.86
N SER A 90 2.07 -14.20 15.04
CA SER A 90 2.03 -15.65 15.16
C SER A 90 1.09 -16.15 16.26
N ARG A 91 0.94 -15.35 17.32
CA ARG A 91 0.08 -15.66 18.49
C ARG A 91 -1.27 -14.93 18.48
N SER A 92 -1.64 -14.26 17.39
CA SER A 92 -2.92 -13.53 17.31
C SER A 92 -4.14 -14.44 17.45
N TYR A 93 -3.96 -15.76 17.31
CA TYR A 93 -5.01 -16.78 17.39
C TYR A 93 -4.68 -17.92 18.36
N ASP A 94 -3.73 -17.69 19.27
CA ASP A 94 -3.51 -18.62 20.37
C ASP A 94 -4.64 -18.41 21.39
N PHE A 95 -5.37 -19.48 21.71
CA PHE A 95 -6.48 -19.48 22.68
C PHE A 95 -6.04 -20.08 24.02
#